data_AF-A0A972K9K1-F1
#
_entry.id   AF-A0A972K9K1-F1
#
_cell.length_a   1.000
_cell.length_b   1.000
_cell.length_c   1.000
_cell.angle_alpha   90.00
_cell.angle_beta   90.00
_cell.angle_gamma   90.00
#
_symmetry.space_group_name_H-M   'P 1'
#
loop_
_entity.id
_entity.type
_entity.pdbx_description
1 polymer ?
#
loop_
_entity_poly.entity_id
_entity_poly.type
_entity_poly.pdbx_seq_one_letter_code
_entity_poly.pdbx_strand_id
1 'polypeptide(L)'
;MCKLIKRLICIALLLLIAGIIIAFLRGGEPFRKLGEKSEDIGKTIKKKSEEIAREADKLKQSKEIIQKQKKQIEQLKEKLINE
;
A
#
# COMPACT_ATOMS: atom_id res chain seq x y z
N MET A 1 -14.10 -23.97 -23.15
CA MET A 1 -13.28 -22.81 -22.73
C MET A 1 -13.43 -21.59 -23.65
N CYS A 2 -13.41 -21.73 -24.98
CA CYS A 2 -13.56 -20.60 -25.92
C CYS A 2 -14.87 -19.79 -25.77
N LYS A 3 -15.99 -20.43 -25.40
CA LYS A 3 -17.27 -19.73 -25.19
C LYS A 3 -17.24 -18.77 -23.99
N LEU A 4 -16.54 -19.13 -22.92
CA LEU A 4 -16.42 -18.28 -21.72
C LEU A 4 -15.49 -17.10 -21.97
N ILE A 5 -14.34 -17.34 -22.62
CA ILE A 5 -13.39 -16.29 -23.02
C ILE A 5 -14.06 -15.31 -23.98
N LYS A 6 -14.78 -15.80 -24.99
CA LYS A 6 -15.56 -14.95 -25.90
C LYS A 6 -16.64 -14.16 -25.17
N ARG A 7 -17.26 -14.73 -24.13
CA ARG A 7 -18.24 -14.03 -23.27
C ARG A 7 -17.59 -12.89 -22.48
N LEU A 8 -16.43 -13.14 -21.88
CA LEU A 8 -15.69 -12.11 -21.12
C LEU A 8 -15.24 -10.96 -22.03
N ILE A 9 -14.74 -11.27 -23.23
CA ILE A 9 -14.37 -10.26 -24.22
C ILE A 9 -15.61 -9.46 -24.66
N CYS A 10 -16.73 -10.12 -24.90
CA CYS A 10 -17.98 -9.45 -25.28
C CYS A 10 -18.51 -8.54 -24.16
N ILE A 11 -18.45 -8.99 -22.91
CA ILE A 11 -18.80 -8.18 -21.73
C ILE A 11 -17.87 -6.96 -21.62
N ALA A 12 -16.56 -7.14 -21.79
CA ALA A 12 -15.60 -6.04 -21.76
C ALA A 12 -15.91 -5.00 -22.87
N LEU A 13 -16.28 -5.45 -24.06
CA LEU A 13 -16.66 -4.58 -25.18
C LEU A 13 -17.93 -3.78 -24.87
N LEU A 14 -18.94 -4.43 -24.29
CA LEU A 14 -20.19 -3.78 -23.87
C LEU A 14 -19.96 -2.72 -22.79
N LEU A 15 -19.09 -2.99 -21.81
CA LEU A 15 -18.72 -2.02 -20.78
C LEU A 15 -18.00 -0.80 -21.38
N LEU A 16 -17.18 -1.02 -22.39
CA LEU A 16 -16.47 0.06 -23.09
C LEU A 16 -17.46 0.97 -23.83
N ILE A 17 -18.42 0.39 -24.55
CA ILE A 17 -19.48 1.14 -25.25
C ILE A 17 -20.37 1.89 -24.25
N ALA A 18 -20.79 1.23 -23.17
CA ALA A 18 -21.58 1.86 -22.11
C ALA A 18 -20.83 3.03 -21.46
N GLY A 19 -19.53 2.88 -21.23
CA GLY A 19 -18.65 3.95 -20.74
C GLY A 19 -18.62 5.16 -21.67
N ILE A 20 -18.53 4.94 -22.99
CA ILE A 20 -18.56 6.01 -24.01
C ILE A 20 -19.91 6.72 -24.02
N ILE A 21 -21.02 5.99 -23.97
CA ILE A 21 -22.38 6.57 -23.95
C ILE A 21 -22.56 7.44 -22.71
N ILE A 22 -22.15 6.95 -21.53
CA ILE A 22 -22.24 7.69 -20.27
C ILE A 22 -21.33 8.93 -20.31
N ALA A 23 -20.14 8.82 -20.91
CA ALA A 23 -19.24 9.96 -21.12
C ALA A 23 -19.89 11.05 -21.95
N PHE A 24 -20.57 10.66 -23.04
CA PHE A 24 -21.22 11.57 -23.98
C PHE A 24 -22.47 12.23 -23.37
N LEU A 25 -23.29 11.46 -22.63
CA LEU A 25 -24.52 11.97 -22.01
C LEU A 25 -24.28 12.87 -20.80
N ARG A 26 -23.21 12.64 -20.03
CA ARG A 26 -22.90 13.39 -18.80
C ARG A 26 -21.68 14.31 -18.92
N GLY A 27 -21.20 14.56 -20.15
CA GLY A 27 -20.12 15.51 -20.41
C GLY A 27 -18.82 15.24 -19.66
N GLY A 28 -18.52 13.98 -19.32
CA GLY A 28 -17.31 13.62 -18.57
C GLY A 28 -17.33 13.88 -17.06
N GLU A 29 -18.41 14.43 -16.49
CA GLU A 29 -18.58 14.61 -15.04
C GLU A 29 -18.34 13.33 -14.20
N PRO A 30 -18.81 12.13 -14.60
CA PRO A 30 -18.51 10.91 -13.84
C PRO A 30 -17.02 10.53 -13.85
N PHE A 31 -16.30 10.84 -14.93
CA PHE A 31 -14.84 10.62 -14.98
C PHE A 31 -14.10 11.59 -14.07
N ARG A 32 -14.57 12.85 -13.97
CA ARG A 32 -14.01 13.84 -13.04
C ARG A 32 -14.16 13.40 -11.58
N LYS A 33 -15.36 12.98 -11.18
CA LYS A 33 -15.63 12.46 -9.84
C LYS A 33 -14.82 11.19 -9.53
N LEU A 34 -14.64 10.31 -10.51
CA LEU A 34 -13.79 9.14 -10.37
C LEU A 34 -12.32 9.53 -10.18
N GLY A 35 -11.84 10.53 -10.91
CA GLY A 35 -10.49 11.10 -10.77
C GLY A 35 -10.26 11.69 -9.38
N GLU A 36 -11.15 12.57 -8.93
CA GLU A 36 -11.09 13.18 -7.58
C GLU A 36 -11.09 12.10 -6.48
N LYS A 37 -11.96 11.09 -6.60
CA LYS A 37 -12.00 9.97 -5.64
C LYS A 37 -10.72 9.14 -5.66
N SER A 38 -10.16 8.90 -6.85
CA SER A 38 -8.90 8.15 -7.01
C SER A 38 -7.72 8.92 -6.42
N GLU A 39 -7.70 10.24 -6.56
CA GLU A 39 -6.69 11.11 -5.98
C GLU A 39 -6.75 11.10 -4.45
N ASP A 40 -7.95 11.18 -3.85
CA ASP A 40 -8.12 11.11 -2.40
C ASP A 40 -7.72 9.76 -1.81
N ILE A 41 -8.05 8.67 -2.51
CA ILE A 41 -7.59 7.32 -2.14
C ILE A 41 -6.05 7.27 -2.22
N GLY A 42 -5.46 7.80 -3.30
CA GLY A 42 -4.01 7.88 -3.47
C GLY A 42 -3.32 8.64 -2.33
N LYS A 43 -3.86 9.80 -1.95
CA LYS A 43 -3.35 10.59 -0.80
C LYS A 43 -3.46 9.81 0.51
N THR A 44 -4.56 9.10 0.73
CA THR A 44 -4.77 8.30 1.94
C THR A 44 -3.78 7.14 2.03
N ILE A 45 -3.61 6.41 0.92
CA ILE A 45 -2.64 5.32 0.84
C ILE A 45 -1.23 5.85 1.09
N LYS A 46 -0.84 6.96 0.45
CA LYS A 46 0.47 7.57 0.64
C LYS A 46 0.74 7.92 2.11
N LYS A 47 -0.21 8.58 2.79
CA LYS A 47 -0.09 8.91 4.21
C LYS A 47 0.09 7.66 5.08
N LYS A 48 -0.71 6.61 4.85
CA LYS A 48 -0.59 5.35 5.58
C LYS A 48 0.74 4.66 5.33
N SER A 49 1.23 4.65 4.09
CA SER A 49 2.53 4.08 3.75
C SER A 49 3.67 4.83 4.45
N GLU A 50 3.61 6.16 4.51
CA GLU A 50 4.60 6.98 5.22
C GLU A 50 4.55 6.79 6.75
N GLU A 51 3.38 6.51 7.32
CA GLU A 51 3.22 6.17 8.73
C GLU A 51 3.84 4.80 9.04
N ILE A 52 3.52 3.78 8.23
CA ILE A 52 4.09 2.43 8.36
C ILE A 52 5.62 2.47 8.23
N ALA A 53 6.15 3.24 7.27
CA ALA A 53 7.60 3.39 7.10
C ALA A 53 8.25 3.99 8.36
N ARG A 54 7.64 5.04 8.94
CA ARG A 54 8.13 5.65 10.18
C ARG A 54 8.07 4.70 11.37
N GLU A 55 7.03 3.89 11.48
CA GLU A 55 6.93 2.88 12.54
C GLU A 55 7.98 1.78 12.36
N ALA A 56 8.22 1.33 11.13
CA ALA A 56 9.26 0.36 10.81
C ALA A 56 10.66 0.88 11.18
N ASP A 57 10.94 2.16 10.90
CA ASP A 57 12.20 2.80 11.29
C ASP A 57 12.37 2.88 12.81
N LYS A 58 11.30 3.25 13.55
CA LYS A 58 11.32 3.26 15.03
C LYS A 58 11.57 1.87 15.62
N LEU A 59 10.95 0.84 15.04
CA LEU A 59 11.17 -0.56 15.45
C LEU A 59 12.61 -0.99 15.19
N LYS A 60 13.17 -0.62 14.04
CA LYS A 60 14.57 -0.90 13.71
C LYS A 60 15.52 -0.25 14.71
N GLN A 61 15.34 1.04 15.02
CA GLN A 61 16.15 1.74 16.03
C GLN A 61 16.02 1.09 17.41
N SER A 62 14.81 0.74 17.83
CA SER A 62 14.58 0.08 19.12
C SER A 62 15.29 -1.26 19.21
N LYS A 63 15.26 -2.04 18.12
CA LYS A 63 15.98 -3.33 18.03
C LYS A 63 17.49 -3.15 18.14
N GLU A 64 18.05 -2.11 17.52
CA GLU A 64 19.49 -1.81 17.62
C GLU A 64 19.91 -1.42 19.04
N ILE A 65 19.09 -0.63 19.75
CA ILE A 65 19.34 -0.26 21.15
C ILE A 65 19.33 -1.51 22.03
N ILE A 66 18.31 -2.36 21.89
CA ILE A 66 18.20 -3.62 22.66
C ILE A 66 19.41 -4.52 22.40
N GLN A 67 19.86 -4.64 21.15
CA GLN A 67 21.05 -5.42 20.83
C GLN A 67 22.33 -4.84 21.46
N LYS A 68 22.50 -3.52 21.47
CA LYS A 68 23.64 -2.88 22.14
C LYS A 68 23.62 -3.14 23.64
N GLN A 69 22.47 -2.96 24.29
CA GLN A 69 22.31 -3.24 25.72
C GLN A 69 22.57 -4.71 26.05
N LYS A 70 22.06 -5.64 25.22
CA LYS A 70 22.33 -7.06 25.38
C LYS A 70 23.83 -7.37 25.36
N LYS A 71 24.57 -6.82 24.39
CA LYS A 71 26.03 -7.00 24.30
C LYS A 71 26.76 -6.44 25.53
N GLN A 72 26.34 -5.28 26.03
CA GLN A 72 26.94 -4.69 27.24
C GLN A 72 26.69 -5.57 28.47
N ILE A 73 25.48 -6.11 28.63
CA ILE A 73 25.15 -7.03 29.72
C ILE A 73 25.96 -8.33 29.63
N GLU A 74 26.10 -8.91 28.43
CA GLU A 74 26.95 -10.09 28.21
C GLU A 74 28.41 -9.82 28.59
N GLN A 75 28.97 -8.69 28.16
CA GLN A 75 30.34 -8.30 28.52
C GLN A 75 30.53 -8.06 30.02
N LEU A 76 29.55 -7.43 30.68
CA LEU A 76 29.58 -7.24 32.14
C LEU A 76 29.51 -8.58 32.88
N LYS A 77 28.66 -9.50 32.40
CA LYS A 77 28.54 -10.84 32.97
C LYS A 77 29.84 -11.65 32.82
N GLU A 78 30.48 -11.60 31.65
CA GLU A 78 31.77 -12.27 31.45
C GLU A 78 32.88 -11.70 32.35
N LYS A 79 32.91 -10.38 32.55
CA LYS A 79 33.84 -9.76 33.49
C LYS A 79 33.60 -10.21 34.93
N LEU A 80 32.34 -10.28 35.36
CA LEU A 80 31.97 -10.72 36.71
C LEU A 80 32.27 -12.20 36.98
N ILE A 81 32.31 -13.04 35.95
CA ILE A 81 32.59 -14.48 36.06
C ILE A 81 34.10 -14.77 36.10
N ASN A 82 34.90 -13.88 35.51
CA ASN A 82 36.36 -14.01 35.42
C ASN A 82 37.12 -13.22 36.52
N GLU A 83 36.40 -12.49 37.37
CA GLU A 83 36.88 -11.90 38.64
C GLU A 83 36.65 -12.87 39.80
#